data_AF-B4FEC7-F1
#
_entry.id   AF-B4FEC7-F1
#
_cell.length_a   1.000
_cell.length_b   1.000
_cell.length_c   1.000
_cell.angle_alpha   90.00
_cell.angle_beta   90.00
_cell.angle_gamma   90.00
#
_symmetry.space_group_name_H-M   'P 1'
#
loop_
_entity.id
_entity.type
_entity.pdbx_description
1 polymer ?
#
loop_
_entity_poly.entity_id
_entity_poly.type
_entity_poly.pdbx_seq_one_letter_code
_entity_poly.pdbx_strand_id
1 'polypeptide(L)'
;MIGPVDFDRSVDYWQQDKWSGQFPVKWHIIKDVPNNLLRHIILENNDSKPVTNSRDTQEVKLEQGLQMLTIFKNHEAETTIVEDFDFYEQREKALQENRRQQQPPTTYPQKLVDTNAQGPVADISDAFAKAVQLKDTANSGTTPKAEGASAENGSAATAKVEGSANLNTGPVE
;
A
#
# COMPACT_ATOMS: atom_id res chain seq x y z
N MET A 1 -15.44 -16.01 -6.58
CA MET A 1 -15.19 -16.19 -5.14
C MET A 1 -15.83 -17.50 -4.71
N ILE A 2 -15.09 -18.37 -4.01
CA ILE A 2 -15.59 -19.70 -3.60
C ILE A 2 -15.68 -19.89 -2.07
N GLY A 3 -15.44 -18.82 -1.30
CA GLY A 3 -15.51 -18.81 0.16
C GLY A 3 -15.42 -17.38 0.71
N PRO A 4 -15.65 -17.17 2.02
CA PRO A 4 -15.64 -15.86 2.66
C PRO A 4 -14.24 -15.22 2.71
N VAL A 5 -14.20 -13.93 3.04
CA VAL A 5 -12.96 -13.20 3.33
C VAL A 5 -12.47 -13.54 4.73
N ASP A 6 -11.20 -13.90 4.82
CA ASP A 6 -10.43 -14.06 6.05
C ASP A 6 -9.49 -12.85 6.16
N PHE A 7 -9.71 -11.98 7.14
CA PHE A 7 -8.91 -10.77 7.34
C PHE A 7 -7.64 -11.01 8.16
N ASP A 8 -7.60 -12.09 8.94
CA ASP A 8 -6.49 -12.42 9.83
C ASP A 8 -5.34 -13.09 9.07
N ARG A 9 -5.65 -13.65 7.89
CA ARG A 9 -4.67 -14.27 7.03
C ARG A 9 -4.13 -13.29 5.99
N SER A 10 -2.90 -12.83 6.21
CA SER A 10 -2.12 -12.13 5.17
C SER A 10 -1.36 -13.12 4.28
N VAL A 11 -0.98 -12.65 3.10
CA VAL A 11 -0.17 -13.40 2.15
C VAL A 11 1.06 -12.57 1.76
N ASP A 12 2.17 -13.24 1.51
CA ASP A 12 3.49 -12.65 1.29
C ASP A 12 3.91 -12.62 -0.20
N TYR A 13 3.08 -13.17 -1.09
CA TYR A 13 3.32 -13.20 -2.53
C TYR A 13 2.90 -11.91 -3.25
N TRP A 14 2.37 -10.91 -2.55
CA TRP A 14 2.10 -9.60 -3.15
C TRP A 14 3.37 -8.76 -3.27
N GLN A 15 3.50 -8.01 -4.36
CA GLN A 15 4.64 -7.13 -4.56
C GLN A 15 4.72 -5.99 -3.52
N GLN A 16 3.58 -5.56 -2.97
CA GLN A 16 3.49 -4.51 -1.95
C GLN A 16 2.74 -5.03 -0.73
N ASP A 17 3.25 -4.74 0.46
CA ASP A 17 2.68 -5.18 1.75
C ASP A 17 1.46 -4.34 2.20
N LYS A 18 0.69 -3.81 1.24
CA LYS A 18 -0.49 -2.97 1.54
C LYS A 18 -1.80 -3.76 1.58
N TRP A 19 -1.78 -5.00 1.09
CA TRP A 19 -2.95 -5.85 0.98
C TRP A 19 -2.98 -6.85 2.14
N SER A 20 -4.05 -6.80 2.94
CA SER A 20 -4.30 -7.74 4.02
C SER A 20 -5.56 -8.55 3.76
N GLY A 21 -5.64 -9.71 4.40
CA GLY A 21 -6.71 -10.67 4.19
C GLY A 21 -6.62 -11.43 2.87
N GLN A 22 -7.43 -12.47 2.75
CA GLN A 22 -7.57 -13.26 1.53
C GLN A 22 -8.95 -13.94 1.46
N PHE A 23 -9.36 -14.30 0.25
CA PHE A 23 -10.48 -15.21 0.02
C PHE A 23 -10.16 -16.12 -1.16
N PRO A 24 -10.64 -17.38 -1.15
CA PRO A 24 -10.35 -18.30 -2.22
C PRO A 24 -11.11 -17.94 -3.49
N VAL A 25 -10.42 -18.05 -4.63
CA VAL A 25 -10.98 -17.88 -5.98
C VAL A 25 -10.69 -19.09 -6.84
N LYS A 26 -11.58 -19.35 -7.81
CA LYS A 26 -11.36 -20.32 -8.88
C LYS A 26 -11.40 -19.57 -10.20
N TRP A 27 -10.31 -19.63 -10.96
CA TRP A 27 -10.26 -19.07 -12.31
C TRP A 27 -11.10 -19.94 -13.25
N HIS A 28 -12.06 -19.32 -13.95
CA HIS A 28 -12.94 -20.02 -14.89
C HIS A 28 -12.56 -19.76 -16.35
N ILE A 29 -12.11 -18.54 -16.65
CA ILE A 29 -11.66 -18.10 -17.97
C ILE A 29 -10.38 -17.30 -17.74
N ILE A 30 -9.32 -17.65 -18.47
CA ILE A 30 -8.05 -16.92 -18.45
C ILE A 30 -7.72 -16.60 -19.91
N LYS A 31 -7.95 -15.34 -20.30
CA LYS A 31 -7.67 -14.84 -21.66
C LYS A 31 -7.62 -13.32 -21.67
N ASP A 32 -6.93 -12.77 -22.65
CA ASP A 32 -6.97 -11.34 -22.93
C ASP A 32 -8.18 -11.01 -23.80
N VAL A 33 -8.90 -9.93 -23.48
CA VAL A 33 -10.05 -9.45 -24.26
C VAL A 33 -9.90 -7.95 -24.48
N PRO A 34 -9.77 -7.50 -25.75
CA PRO A 34 -9.62 -6.09 -26.07
C PRO A 34 -10.81 -5.22 -25.60
N ASN A 35 -10.50 -4.08 -24.99
CA ASN A 35 -11.52 -3.17 -24.43
C ASN A 35 -12.53 -2.65 -25.47
N ASN A 36 -12.15 -2.52 -26.75
CA ASN A 36 -13.07 -2.09 -27.81
C ASN A 36 -14.29 -3.00 -27.93
N LEU A 37 -14.16 -4.30 -27.62
CA LEU A 37 -15.27 -5.26 -27.61
C LEU A 37 -16.25 -5.01 -26.46
N LEU A 38 -15.85 -4.32 -25.39
CA LEU A 38 -16.64 -4.16 -24.16
C LEU A 38 -17.21 -2.74 -23.99
N ARG A 39 -16.66 -1.74 -24.68
CA ARG A 39 -17.01 -0.30 -24.50
C ARG A 39 -18.49 0.03 -24.71
N HIS A 40 -19.22 -0.79 -25.47
CA HIS A 40 -20.65 -0.58 -25.72
C HIS A 40 -21.54 -1.00 -24.53
N ILE A 41 -20.99 -1.72 -23.55
CA ILE A 41 -21.70 -2.11 -22.34
C ILE A 41 -21.64 -0.96 -21.35
N ILE A 42 -22.78 -0.30 -21.16
CA ILE A 42 -22.93 0.87 -20.30
C ILE A 42 -23.48 0.48 -18.94
N LEU A 43 -22.87 1.03 -17.87
CA LEU A 43 -23.26 0.77 -16.50
C LEU A 43 -24.04 1.96 -15.93
N GLU A 44 -25.36 1.80 -15.80
CA GLU A 44 -26.24 2.84 -15.23
C GLU A 44 -25.87 3.20 -13.78
N ASN A 45 -25.40 2.23 -13.00
CA ASN A 45 -24.94 2.41 -11.62
C ASN A 45 -23.51 3.00 -11.51
N ASN A 46 -22.93 3.46 -12.62
CA ASN A 46 -21.61 4.09 -12.68
C ASN A 46 -21.63 5.30 -13.62
N ASP A 47 -22.53 6.26 -13.37
CA ASP A 47 -22.70 7.48 -14.17
C ASP A 47 -22.90 7.23 -15.68
N SER A 48 -23.48 6.08 -16.05
CA SER A 48 -23.60 5.64 -17.45
C SER A 48 -22.24 5.59 -18.19
N LYS A 49 -21.16 5.29 -17.47
CA LYS A 49 -19.84 5.07 -18.06
C LYS A 49 -19.75 3.65 -18.66
N PRO A 50 -18.89 3.44 -19.67
CA PRO A 50 -18.57 2.10 -20.16
C PRO A 50 -18.00 1.21 -19.06
N VAL A 51 -18.27 -0.10 -19.13
CA VAL A 51 -17.74 -1.08 -18.17
C VAL A 51 -16.21 -1.08 -18.10
N THR A 52 -15.53 -0.70 -19.19
CA THR A 52 -14.06 -0.58 -19.26
C THR A 52 -13.49 0.53 -18.38
N ASN A 53 -14.33 1.42 -17.85
CA ASN A 53 -13.95 2.55 -17.00
C ASN A 53 -14.29 2.31 -15.52
N SER A 54 -14.56 1.05 -15.16
CA SER A 54 -14.92 0.66 -13.80
C SER A 54 -13.72 0.77 -12.85
N ARG A 55 -13.97 1.19 -11.61
CA ARG A 55 -12.98 1.12 -10.53
C ARG A 55 -12.97 -0.27 -9.91
N ASP A 56 -11.96 -0.53 -9.08
CA ASP A 56 -11.88 -1.77 -8.32
C ASP A 56 -13.18 -2.02 -7.54
N THR A 57 -13.64 -3.27 -7.52
CA THR A 57 -14.90 -3.72 -6.90
C THR A 57 -16.20 -3.12 -7.46
N GLN A 58 -16.20 -2.45 -8.62
CA GLN A 58 -17.44 -1.98 -9.26
C GLN A 58 -18.41 -3.13 -9.53
N GLU A 59 -19.65 -2.99 -9.05
CA GLU A 59 -20.71 -3.95 -9.32
C GLU A 59 -21.20 -3.82 -10.77
N VAL A 60 -21.24 -4.95 -11.49
CA VAL A 60 -21.87 -5.08 -12.80
C VAL A 60 -23.15 -5.90 -12.62
N LYS A 61 -24.30 -5.30 -12.96
CA LYS A 61 -25.60 -5.97 -12.87
C LYS A 61 -25.67 -7.19 -13.79
N LEU A 62 -26.60 -8.09 -13.51
CA LEU A 62 -26.72 -9.39 -14.19
C LEU A 62 -26.77 -9.29 -15.71
N GLU A 63 -27.58 -8.38 -16.26
CA GLU A 63 -27.76 -8.26 -17.71
C GLU A 63 -26.46 -7.89 -18.43
N GLN A 64 -25.76 -6.86 -17.95
CA GLN A 64 -24.45 -6.46 -18.47
C GLN A 64 -23.40 -7.55 -18.24
N GLY A 65 -23.44 -8.22 -17.09
CA GLY A 65 -22.54 -9.33 -16.78
C GLY A 65 -22.69 -10.51 -17.74
N LEU A 66 -23.92 -10.85 -18.15
CA LEU A 66 -24.17 -11.91 -19.14
C LEU A 66 -23.66 -11.52 -20.54
N GLN A 67 -23.77 -10.25 -20.93
CA GLN A 67 -23.19 -9.75 -22.17
C GLN A 67 -21.66 -9.88 -22.15
N MET A 68 -21.01 -9.46 -21.05
CA MET A 68 -19.56 -9.62 -20.87
C MET A 68 -19.14 -11.09 -20.96
N LEU A 69 -19.83 -11.99 -20.25
CA LEU A 69 -19.51 -13.42 -20.28
C LEU A 69 -19.66 -14.03 -21.68
N THR A 70 -20.64 -13.57 -22.47
CA THR A 70 -20.82 -14.00 -23.85
C THR A 70 -19.63 -13.57 -24.72
N ILE A 71 -19.19 -12.31 -24.59
CA ILE A 71 -18.00 -11.80 -25.28
C ILE A 71 -16.75 -12.59 -24.86
N PHE A 72 -16.56 -12.80 -23.56
CA PHE A 72 -15.41 -13.57 -23.05
C PHE A 72 -15.38 -15.00 -23.58
N LYS A 73 -16.54 -15.67 -23.71
CA LYS A 73 -16.58 -17.04 -24.25
C LYS A 73 -16.29 -17.09 -25.74
N ASN A 74 -16.84 -16.16 -26.51
CA ASN A 74 -16.79 -16.18 -27.97
C ASN A 74 -15.52 -15.56 -28.55
N HIS A 75 -14.79 -14.73 -27.79
CA HIS A 75 -13.54 -14.15 -28.26
C HIS A 75 -12.41 -15.20 -28.27
N GLU A 76 -11.80 -15.39 -29.43
CA GLU A 76 -10.53 -16.10 -29.60
C GLU A 76 -9.39 -15.14 -29.26
N ALA A 77 -8.69 -15.42 -28.16
CA ALA A 77 -7.58 -14.59 -27.72
C ALA A 77 -6.31 -14.96 -28.47
N GLU A 78 -5.59 -13.95 -28.94
CA GLU A 78 -4.29 -14.12 -29.61
C GLU A 78 -3.14 -14.32 -28.61
N THR A 79 -3.29 -13.76 -27.40
CA THR A 79 -2.32 -13.86 -26.31
C THR A 79 -3.01 -14.16 -24.98
N THR A 80 -2.27 -14.74 -24.05
CA THR A 80 -2.74 -14.92 -22.67
C THR A 80 -1.59 -14.90 -21.69
N ILE A 81 -1.85 -14.44 -20.47
CA ILE A 81 -0.88 -14.46 -19.35
C ILE A 81 -0.25 -15.84 -19.09
N VAL A 82 -0.94 -16.92 -19.48
CA VAL A 82 -0.43 -18.30 -19.30
C VAL A 82 0.77 -18.58 -20.20
N GLU A 83 0.88 -17.94 -21.37
CA GLU A 83 2.02 -18.08 -22.27
C GLU A 83 3.29 -17.47 -21.68
N ASP A 84 3.13 -16.46 -20.83
CA ASP A 84 4.23 -15.74 -20.17
C ASP A 84 4.57 -16.31 -18.77
N PHE A 85 4.05 -17.48 -18.40
CA PHE A 85 4.19 -18.01 -17.03
C PHE A 85 5.65 -18.17 -16.61
N ASP A 86 6.51 -18.70 -17.49
CA ASP A 86 7.95 -18.85 -17.22
C ASP A 86 8.64 -17.52 -16.99
N PHE A 87 8.22 -16.46 -17.68
CA PHE A 87 8.74 -15.11 -17.47
C PHE A 87 8.41 -14.59 -16.07
N TYR A 88 7.16 -14.76 -15.62
CA TYR A 88 6.74 -14.32 -14.28
C TYR A 88 7.44 -15.13 -13.18
N GLU A 89 7.58 -16.45 -13.36
CA GLU A 89 8.29 -17.33 -12.42
C GLU A 89 9.76 -16.93 -12.25
N GLN A 90 10.47 -16.64 -13.35
CA GLN A 90 11.86 -16.18 -13.30
C GLN A 90 11.99 -14.80 -12.65
N ARG A 91 11.06 -13.89 -12.97
CA ARG A 91 11.03 -12.54 -12.39
C ARG A 91 10.80 -12.58 -10.87
N GLU A 92 9.91 -13.45 -10.40
CA GLU A 92 9.64 -13.62 -8.97
C GLU A 92 10.87 -14.15 -8.23
N LYS A 93 11.53 -15.19 -8.76
CA LYS A 93 12.79 -15.71 -8.19
C LYS A 93 13.87 -14.64 -8.07
N ALA A 94 14.02 -13.80 -9.10
CA ALA A 94 14.98 -12.70 -9.07
C ALA A 94 14.64 -11.65 -8.00
N LEU A 95 13.36 -11.31 -7.82
CA LEU A 95 12.92 -10.37 -6.79
C LEU A 95 13.13 -10.91 -5.37
N GLN A 96 12.86 -12.19 -5.14
CA GLN A 96 13.06 -12.84 -3.85
C GLN A 96 14.54 -12.89 -3.46
N GLU A 97 15.44 -13.22 -4.39
CA GLU A 97 16.88 -13.23 -4.11
C GLU A 97 17.41 -11.83 -3.80
N ASN A 98 16.96 -10.80 -4.53
CA ASN A 98 17.30 -9.41 -4.21
C ASN A 98 16.82 -9.00 -2.81
N ARG A 99 15.62 -9.42 -2.41
CA ARG A 99 15.07 -9.17 -1.07
C ARG A 99 15.94 -9.86 0.00
N ARG A 100 16.39 -11.09 -0.24
CA ARG A 100 17.26 -11.86 0.66
C ARG A 100 18.63 -11.20 0.85
N GLN A 101 19.20 -10.66 -0.22
CA GLN A 101 20.51 -9.96 -0.17
C GLN A 101 20.45 -8.61 0.55
N GLN A 102 19.29 -7.95 0.57
CA GLN A 102 19.09 -6.66 1.24
C GLN A 102 18.75 -6.80 2.74
N GLN A 103 18.43 -8.00 3.23
CA GLN A 103 18.26 -8.20 4.67
C GLN A 103 19.64 -8.22 5.35
N PRO A 104 19.87 -7.41 6.40
CA PRO A 104 21.10 -7.48 7.16
C PRO A 104 21.23 -8.87 7.79
N PRO A 105 22.43 -9.47 7.83
CA PRO A 105 22.63 -10.72 8.54
C PRO A 105 22.27 -10.49 10.01
N THR A 106 21.21 -11.14 10.48
CA THR A 106 20.88 -11.21 11.90
C THR A 106 21.96 -11.99 12.61
N THR A 107 23.04 -11.29 12.95
CA THR A 107 24.15 -11.81 13.73
C THR A 107 23.75 -11.74 15.21
N TYR A 108 22.78 -12.55 15.60
CA TYR A 108 22.67 -12.94 17.00
C TYR A 108 23.43 -14.26 17.13
N PRO A 109 24.62 -14.30 17.75
CA PRO A 109 25.26 -15.58 18.03
C PRO A 109 24.33 -16.37 18.96
N GLN A 110 23.75 -17.45 18.44
CA GLN A 110 23.25 -18.53 19.27
C GLN A 110 24.44 -19.08 20.06
N LYS A 111 24.62 -18.59 21.28
CA LYS A 111 25.52 -19.21 22.23
C LYS A 111 24.84 -20.53 22.65
N LEU A 112 25.30 -21.63 22.06
CA LEU A 112 25.14 -22.97 22.63
C LEU A 112 25.60 -22.89 24.09
N VAL A 113 24.65 -22.90 25.01
CA VAL A 113 24.91 -23.03 26.44
C VAL A 113 25.01 -24.52 26.75
N ASP A 114 26.22 -25.06 26.64
CA ASP A 114 26.60 -26.22 27.45
C ASP A 114 26.71 -25.72 28.90
N THR A 115 25.73 -26.10 29.71
CA THR A 115 25.74 -25.88 31.15
C THR A 115 26.80 -26.75 31.80
N ASN A 116 27.92 -26.16 32.20
CA ASN A 116 28.70 -26.54 33.38
C ASN A 116 29.83 -25.52 33.62
N ALA A 117 29.58 -24.50 34.45
CA ALA A 117 30.55 -23.94 35.41
C ALA A 117 29.99 -22.67 36.08
N GLN A 118 30.10 -22.65 37.40
CA GLN A 118 29.80 -21.55 38.33
C GLN A 118 30.54 -20.23 38.02
N GLY A 119 29.77 -19.12 37.99
CA GLY A 119 30.15 -17.74 38.41
C GLY A 119 30.69 -16.76 37.33
N PRO A 120 30.73 -15.42 37.60
CA PRO A 120 29.97 -14.57 38.53
C PRO A 120 29.10 -13.50 37.82
N VAL A 121 27.91 -13.22 38.35
CA VAL A 121 26.87 -12.31 37.80
C VAL A 121 27.09 -10.81 38.15
N ALA A 122 28.31 -10.42 38.54
CA ALA A 122 28.56 -9.08 39.11
C ALA A 122 28.71 -7.95 38.08
N ASP A 123 29.01 -8.23 36.81
CA ASP A 123 29.43 -7.18 35.86
C ASP A 123 28.29 -6.39 35.21
N ILE A 124 27.04 -6.87 35.28
CA ILE A 124 25.92 -6.20 34.58
C ILE A 124 25.35 -5.04 35.42
N SER A 125 25.38 -5.13 36.75
CA SER A 125 24.86 -4.05 37.62
C SER A 125 25.76 -2.81 37.62
N ASP A 126 27.08 -3.00 37.55
CA ASP A 126 28.04 -1.90 37.55
C ASP A 126 28.03 -1.13 36.23
N ALA A 127 27.83 -1.81 35.10
CA ALA A 127 27.66 -1.18 33.80
C ALA A 127 26.41 -0.29 33.74
N PHE A 128 25.31 -0.71 34.38
CA PHE A 128 24.08 0.07 34.46
C PHE A 128 24.19 1.26 35.42
N ALA A 129 24.78 1.07 36.61
CA ALA A 129 24.97 2.13 37.59
C ALA A 129 25.83 3.28 37.04
N LYS A 130 26.82 2.97 36.21
CA LYS A 130 27.71 3.96 35.58
C LYS A 130 27.03 4.77 34.46
N ALA A 131 26.02 4.19 33.80
CA ALA A 131 25.25 4.87 32.76
C ALA A 131 24.20 5.84 33.32
N VAL A 132 23.67 5.56 34.52
CA VAL A 132 22.63 6.39 35.16
C VAL A 132 23.21 7.66 35.82
N GLN A 133 24.49 7.69 36.17
CA GLN A 133 25.11 8.83 36.88
C GLN A 133 25.65 9.96 35.98
N LEU A 134 25.41 9.91 34.66
CA LEU A 134 25.79 10.99 33.73
C LEU A 134 24.61 11.92 33.47
N LYS A 135 24.24 12.69 34.49
CA LYS A 135 23.55 13.99 34.45
C LYS A 135 23.27 14.38 35.90
N ASP A 136 24.15 15.20 36.47
CA ASP A 136 23.80 16.28 37.40
C ASP A 136 25.08 16.93 37.95
N THR A 137 25.39 18.14 37.48
CA THR A 137 26.11 19.15 38.28
C THR A 137 25.82 20.55 37.73
N ALA A 138 24.76 21.12 38.29
CA ALA A 138 24.50 22.52 38.68
C ALA A 138 25.20 23.69 37.96
N ASN A 139 24.40 24.72 37.65
CA ASN A 139 24.63 26.02 38.27
C ASN A 139 23.31 26.73 38.62
N SER A 140 23.20 27.16 39.87
CA SER A 140 22.06 27.85 40.47
C SER A 140 22.20 29.38 40.36
N GLY A 141 21.07 30.08 40.28
CA GLY A 141 20.92 31.30 41.08
C GLY A 141 20.22 32.51 40.44
N THR A 142 19.02 32.78 40.97
CA THR A 142 18.49 34.11 41.34
C THR A 142 17.50 34.79 40.38
N THR A 143 16.23 34.79 40.80
CA THR A 143 15.12 35.68 40.36
C THR A 143 15.31 37.12 40.83
N PRO A 144 14.70 38.10 40.14
CA PRO A 144 13.58 38.78 40.80
C PRO A 144 12.35 39.04 39.90
N LYS A 145 11.30 39.41 40.63
CA LYS A 145 9.87 39.59 40.35
C LYS A 145 9.54 40.88 39.56
N ALA A 146 8.46 40.84 38.76
CA ALA A 146 7.30 41.78 38.74
C ALA A 146 6.76 42.13 37.33
N GLU A 147 5.43 41.97 37.21
CA GLU A 147 4.45 42.81 36.48
C GLU A 147 4.48 42.96 34.95
N GLY A 148 3.28 42.90 34.34
CA GLY A 148 3.01 43.60 33.08
C GLY A 148 2.08 42.89 32.11
N ALA A 149 0.90 43.46 31.88
CA ALA A 149 -0.19 42.98 31.05
C ALA A 149 0.03 43.02 29.51
N SER A 150 -0.97 42.46 28.83
CA SER A 150 -1.52 42.84 27.52
C SER A 150 -0.96 42.22 26.23
N ALA A 151 -1.78 41.30 25.71
CA ALA A 151 -2.55 41.40 24.46
C ALA A 151 -2.00 42.17 23.24
N GLU A 152 -2.33 41.57 22.08
CA GLU A 152 -2.66 42.15 20.77
C GLU A 152 -1.70 41.93 19.58
N ASN A 153 -2.27 41.19 18.62
CA ASN A 153 -2.46 41.51 17.20
C ASN A 153 -1.39 41.18 16.14
N GLY A 154 -1.93 40.71 15.00
CA GLY A 154 -1.28 40.66 13.69
C GLY A 154 -1.63 39.40 12.89
N SER A 155 -2.86 39.26 12.37
CA SER A 155 -3.25 39.55 10.96
C SER A 155 -2.70 38.53 9.95
N ALA A 156 -3.50 37.58 9.45
CA ALA A 156 -4.46 37.69 8.33
C ALA A 156 -3.80 37.94 6.96
N ALA A 157 -4.00 37.00 6.03
CA ALA A 157 -4.05 37.25 4.58
C ALA A 157 -4.93 36.20 3.88
N THR A 158 -6.06 36.68 3.36
CA THR A 158 -6.96 36.06 2.38
C THR A 158 -6.85 36.83 1.05
N ALA A 159 -7.00 36.15 -0.09
CA ALA A 159 -7.49 36.61 -1.41
C ALA A 159 -7.05 35.55 -2.46
N LYS A 160 -7.89 34.79 -3.19
CA LYS A 160 -9.02 35.07 -4.12
C LYS A 160 -8.64 35.94 -5.33
N VAL A 161 -8.82 35.37 -6.53
CA VAL A 161 -9.32 35.95 -7.83
C VAL A 161 -9.05 34.86 -8.90
N GLU A 162 -10.04 34.15 -9.46
CA GLU A 162 -11.10 34.48 -10.46
C GLU A 162 -10.67 34.51 -11.94
N GLY A 163 -11.49 33.81 -12.76
CA GLY A 163 -11.80 34.09 -14.17
C GLY A 163 -10.88 33.45 -15.22
N SER A 164 -11.32 33.00 -16.40
CA SER A 164 -12.66 32.85 -17.01
C SER A 164 -12.47 32.23 -18.40
N ALA A 165 -13.52 31.59 -18.90
CA ALA A 165 -13.63 30.92 -20.19
C ALA A 165 -13.32 31.82 -21.42
N ASN A 166 -12.94 31.19 -22.53
CA ASN A 166 -13.18 31.74 -23.86
C ASN A 166 -13.64 30.63 -24.82
N LEU A 167 -14.91 30.74 -25.22
CA LEU A 167 -15.50 30.11 -26.39
C LEU A 167 -15.08 30.94 -27.61
N ASN A 168 -14.71 30.30 -28.72
CA ASN A 168 -14.70 30.97 -30.01
C ASN A 168 -15.40 30.09 -31.05
N THR A 169 -16.55 30.59 -31.50
CA THR A 169 -17.35 30.13 -32.61
C THR A 169 -16.92 30.86 -33.87
N GLY A 170 -16.90 30.15 -35.01
CA GLY A 170 -16.74 30.73 -36.34
C GLY A 170 -17.29 29.74 -37.39
N PRO A 171 -18.08 30.20 -38.38
CA PRO A 171 -18.94 29.34 -39.19
C PRO A 171 -18.22 28.84 -40.46
N VAL A 172 -18.65 27.69 -40.98
CA VAL A 172 -18.40 27.28 -42.37
C VAL A 172 -19.74 26.82 -42.96
N GLU A 173 -19.95 27.27 -44.19
CA GLU A 173 -21.11 27.22 -45.10
C GLU A 173 -22.09 26.04 -45.01
#